data_AF-A0A938TDE9-F1
#
_entry.id   AF-A0A938TDE9-F1
#
_cell.length_a   1.000
_cell.length_b   1.000
_cell.length_c   1.000
_cell.angle_alpha   90.00
_cell.angle_beta   90.00
_cell.angle_gamma   90.00
#
_symmetry.space_group_name_H-M   'P 1'
#
loop_
_entity.id
_entity.type
_entity.pdbx_description
1 polymer ?
#
loop_
_entity_poly.entity_id
_entity_poly.type
_entity_poly.pdbx_seq_one_letter_code
_entity_poly.pdbx_strand_id
1 'polypeptide(L)'
;MPAIDRLLDRMVKDEASDLHLSTGQRPFLRIHGVMTRIATEPILTSEAIRALIHEIMSEDGRVQLEREMDVDFAYKIDRLGRFRVNGFHDMNGVGAVFRLIPDKIPTFDQLNMPQALHDFCYLSKGLVLVTGPTGSGKSTTLAAMVDHINRNRSEHVITIEDPIEFVHRPIKCLINQREVHHDTMSFARALRAALREDPDIVLVGEMRDLETIEIAIETAETGHLVFGTLHTNNAATAVDRMIDKFPSERQNQIRSMLSDTLKGVVAQTLCQKIGGGRLAAFEVMVVNVPVANHIREGKIFMIPSVMQVSRAIGMQTFADALTKLVISGRVTANEAYIKAIDKDEMQVALKNAGVSLAFLDEMTIKEAEARRRAFNEQIEPLRATLRIHPDDIGTLNDLAWILATCPIPDAADPKEALRLAERVMKLSGGDTPSVLDTLAAAQAATGSTRRAADTIRKAIKLSVAAGVSVDPLLARLKLYEGGKVFREN
;
A
#
# COMPACT_ATOMS: atom_id res chain seq x y z
N MET A 1 -11.51 2.30 -38.17
CA MET A 1 -11.56 1.83 -36.78
C MET A 1 -10.14 1.45 -36.41
N PRO A 2 -9.55 2.02 -35.35
CA PRO A 2 -8.20 1.68 -34.92
C PRO A 2 -8.02 0.18 -34.74
N ALA A 3 -6.86 -0.35 -35.11
CA ALA A 3 -6.60 -1.79 -35.06
C ALA A 3 -6.62 -2.36 -33.63
N ILE A 4 -6.33 -1.50 -32.64
CA ILE A 4 -6.36 -1.83 -31.21
C ILE A 4 -7.77 -2.14 -30.68
N ASP A 5 -8.82 -1.58 -31.29
CA ASP A 5 -10.22 -1.75 -30.85
C ASP A 5 -10.62 -3.22 -30.78
N ARG A 6 -10.08 -4.07 -31.67
CA ARG A 6 -10.35 -5.53 -31.68
C ARG A 6 -9.83 -6.23 -30.42
N LEU A 7 -8.69 -5.80 -29.90
CA LEU A 7 -8.12 -6.36 -28.66
C LEU A 7 -8.88 -5.83 -27.44
N LEU A 8 -9.30 -4.56 -27.46
CA LEU A 8 -10.12 -3.97 -26.40
C LEU A 8 -11.52 -4.59 -26.35
N ASP A 9 -12.11 -4.91 -27.50
CA ASP A 9 -13.32 -5.72 -27.61
C ASP A 9 -13.19 -7.05 -26.88
N ARG A 10 -12.08 -7.75 -27.14
CA ARG A 10 -11.82 -9.04 -26.54
C ARG A 10 -11.61 -8.92 -25.03
N MET A 11 -10.88 -7.90 -24.60
CA MET A 11 -10.68 -7.57 -23.19
C MET A 11 -12.01 -7.41 -22.45
N VAL A 12 -12.94 -6.63 -23.00
CA VAL A 12 -14.28 -6.44 -22.40
C VAL A 12 -15.11 -7.72 -22.41
N LYS A 13 -15.11 -8.46 -23.52
CA LYS A 13 -15.85 -9.74 -23.65
C LYS A 13 -15.38 -10.82 -22.68
N ASP A 14 -14.08 -10.84 -22.38
CA ASP A 14 -13.47 -11.80 -21.46
C ASP A 14 -13.49 -11.30 -20.00
N GLU A 15 -14.20 -10.19 -19.72
CA GLU A 15 -14.29 -9.54 -18.40
C GLU A 15 -12.91 -9.26 -17.78
N ALA A 16 -11.93 -8.94 -18.61
CA ALA A 16 -10.57 -8.63 -18.18
C ALA A 16 -10.47 -7.18 -17.66
N SER A 17 -9.70 -6.99 -16.59
CA SER A 17 -9.46 -5.67 -16.00
C SER A 17 -8.44 -4.85 -16.79
N ASP A 18 -7.43 -5.53 -17.36
CA ASP A 18 -6.33 -4.89 -18.07
C ASP A 18 -5.92 -5.71 -19.32
N LEU A 19 -5.53 -5.03 -20.40
CA LEU A 19 -4.86 -5.59 -21.57
C LEU A 19 -3.40 -5.11 -21.54
N HIS A 20 -2.46 -6.04 -21.67
CA HIS A 20 -1.02 -5.78 -21.65
C HIS A 20 -0.39 -6.17 -22.99
N LEU A 21 0.34 -5.23 -23.57
CA LEU A 21 1.14 -5.40 -24.78
C LEU A 21 2.62 -5.20 -24.42
N SER A 22 3.48 -6.14 -24.79
CA SER A 22 4.93 -6.04 -24.56
C SER A 22 5.68 -6.66 -25.73
N THR A 23 6.80 -6.04 -26.11
CA THR A 23 7.60 -6.45 -27.26
C THR A 23 8.16 -7.86 -27.06
N GLY A 24 8.07 -8.69 -28.11
CA GLY A 24 8.52 -10.08 -28.08
C GLY A 24 7.54 -11.03 -27.40
N GLN A 25 6.37 -10.55 -26.99
CA GLN A 25 5.33 -11.36 -26.35
C GLN A 25 4.00 -11.31 -27.13
N ARG A 26 3.13 -12.29 -26.88
CA ARG A 26 1.72 -12.21 -27.28
C ARG A 26 0.98 -11.28 -26.31
N PRO A 27 -0.13 -10.64 -26.73
CA PRO A 27 -0.99 -9.89 -25.81
C PRO A 27 -1.42 -10.72 -24.60
N PHE A 28 -1.50 -10.07 -23.44
CA PHE A 28 -2.02 -10.66 -22.22
C PHE A 28 -3.27 -9.92 -21.75
N LEU A 29 -4.21 -10.65 -21.16
CA LEU A 29 -5.34 -10.13 -20.41
C LEU A 29 -5.16 -10.43 -18.93
N ARG A 30 -5.53 -9.50 -18.07
CA ARG A 30 -5.69 -9.77 -16.64
C ARG A 30 -7.14 -10.10 -16.33
N ILE A 31 -7.43 -11.38 -16.10
CA ILE A 31 -8.78 -11.88 -15.80
C ILE A 31 -8.79 -12.33 -14.34
N HIS A 32 -9.64 -11.69 -13.53
CA HIS A 32 -9.73 -11.93 -12.07
C HIS A 32 -8.36 -11.90 -11.35
N GLY A 33 -7.46 -11.01 -11.78
CA GLY A 33 -6.12 -10.85 -11.21
C GLY A 33 -5.03 -11.73 -11.84
N VAL A 34 -5.39 -12.72 -12.66
CA VAL A 34 -4.47 -13.67 -13.29
C VAL A 34 -4.11 -13.24 -14.71
N MET A 35 -2.82 -13.28 -15.05
CA MET A 35 -2.31 -12.95 -16.38
C MET A 35 -2.50 -14.12 -17.35
N THR A 36 -3.30 -13.92 -18.39
CA THR A 36 -3.68 -14.93 -19.38
C THR A 36 -3.25 -14.49 -20.77
N ARG A 37 -2.49 -15.33 -21.49
CA ARG A 37 -2.06 -15.04 -22.87
C ARG A 37 -3.22 -15.21 -23.84
N ILE A 38 -3.37 -14.29 -24.79
CA ILE A 38 -4.30 -14.47 -25.92
C ILE A 38 -3.60 -15.34 -26.97
N ALA A 39 -3.80 -16.66 -26.89
CA ALA A 39 -3.08 -17.64 -27.72
C ALA A 39 -3.30 -17.44 -29.24
N THR A 40 -4.45 -16.88 -29.63
CA THR A 40 -4.80 -16.62 -31.03
C THR A 40 -4.08 -15.42 -31.64
N GLU A 41 -3.46 -14.56 -30.83
CA GLU A 41 -2.78 -13.33 -31.29
C GLU A 41 -1.29 -13.55 -31.50
N PRO A 42 -0.67 -12.92 -32.52
CA PRO A 42 0.74 -13.11 -32.81
C PRO A 42 1.65 -12.53 -31.72
N ILE A 43 2.93 -12.90 -31.75
CA ILE A 43 3.97 -12.21 -30.98
C ILE A 43 4.10 -10.79 -31.57
N LEU A 44 4.06 -9.78 -30.70
CA LEU A 44 4.10 -8.38 -31.09
C LEU A 44 5.54 -7.87 -31.17
N THR A 45 5.84 -7.08 -32.20
CA THR A 45 7.10 -6.33 -32.30
C THR A 45 6.94 -4.93 -31.69
N SER A 46 8.05 -4.25 -31.41
CA SER A 46 8.05 -2.89 -30.89
C SER A 46 7.33 -1.93 -31.84
N GLU A 47 7.57 -2.08 -33.15
CA GLU A 47 6.95 -1.26 -34.20
C GLU A 47 5.44 -1.51 -34.28
N ALA A 48 5.00 -2.76 -34.10
CA ALA A 48 3.59 -3.10 -34.10
C ALA A 48 2.86 -2.48 -32.90
N ILE A 49 3.44 -2.55 -31.70
CA ILE A 49 2.86 -1.94 -30.49
C ILE A 49 2.81 -0.42 -30.64
N ARG A 50 3.92 0.19 -31.08
CA ARG A 50 3.99 1.63 -31.34
C ARG A 50 2.90 2.07 -32.33
N ALA A 51 2.74 1.34 -33.44
CA ALA A 51 1.69 1.64 -34.42
C ALA A 51 0.29 1.57 -33.80
N LEU A 52 0.00 0.54 -33.01
CA LEU A 52 -1.31 0.36 -32.35
C LEU A 52 -1.64 1.52 -31.39
N ILE A 53 -0.68 1.95 -30.57
CA ILE A 53 -0.93 3.03 -29.60
C ILE A 53 -0.89 4.41 -30.25
N HIS A 54 -0.08 4.64 -31.29
CA HIS A 54 -0.04 5.92 -32.01
C HIS A 54 -1.38 6.24 -32.69
N GLU A 55 -2.14 5.24 -33.15
CA GLU A 55 -3.46 5.43 -33.77
C GLU A 55 -4.48 6.11 -32.83
N ILE A 56 -4.33 5.92 -31.52
CA ILE A 56 -5.27 6.41 -30.51
C ILE A 56 -4.70 7.55 -29.64
N MET A 57 -3.44 7.92 -29.89
CA MET A 57 -2.69 8.91 -29.13
C MET A 57 -2.69 10.25 -29.86
N SER A 58 -2.76 11.35 -29.10
CA SER A 58 -2.60 12.71 -29.64
C SER A 58 -1.17 12.95 -30.12
N GLU A 59 -0.96 13.98 -30.94
CA GLU A 59 0.39 14.32 -31.42
C GLU A 59 1.33 14.67 -30.26
N ASP A 60 0.85 15.44 -29.28
CA ASP A 60 1.63 15.76 -28.08
C ASP A 60 1.99 14.52 -27.26
N GLY A 61 1.06 13.57 -27.12
CA GLY A 61 1.34 12.30 -26.45
C GLY A 61 2.40 11.47 -27.17
N ARG A 62 2.42 11.49 -28.52
CA ARG A 62 3.46 10.81 -29.31
C ARG A 62 4.83 11.45 -29.08
N VAL A 63 4.87 12.78 -29.07
CA VAL A 63 6.09 13.53 -28.76
C VAL A 63 6.56 13.24 -27.33
N GLN A 64 5.64 13.14 -26.37
CA GLN A 64 5.94 12.81 -24.98
C GLN A 64 6.53 11.40 -24.88
N LEU A 65 5.89 10.38 -25.46
CA LEU A 65 6.41 9.01 -25.43
C LEU A 65 7.84 8.92 -25.96
N GLU A 66 8.15 9.59 -27.07
CA GLU A 66 9.49 9.54 -27.67
C GLU A 66 10.53 10.39 -26.91
N ARG A 67 10.12 11.36 -26.08
CA ARG A 67 11.03 12.23 -25.32
C ARG A 67 11.23 11.78 -23.88
N GLU A 68 10.14 11.42 -23.21
CA GLU A 68 10.09 11.09 -21.78
C GLU A 68 10.10 9.57 -21.54
N MET A 69 9.89 8.77 -22.59
CA MET A 69 9.88 7.30 -22.58
C MET A 69 8.65 6.67 -21.91
N ASP A 70 7.67 7.49 -21.51
CA ASP A 70 6.34 7.09 -21.06
C ASP A 70 5.27 8.15 -21.36
N VAL A 71 4.01 7.72 -21.40
CA VAL A 71 2.84 8.60 -21.57
C VAL A 71 1.59 7.94 -21.00
N ASP A 72 0.77 8.72 -20.30
CA ASP A 72 -0.57 8.34 -19.86
C ASP A 72 -1.62 9.17 -20.63
N PHE A 73 -2.67 8.50 -21.11
CA PHE A 73 -3.80 9.17 -21.74
C PHE A 73 -5.06 8.31 -21.66
N ALA A 74 -6.21 8.91 -21.99
CA ALA A 74 -7.47 8.19 -22.09
C ALA A 74 -7.88 7.95 -23.54
N TYR A 75 -8.48 6.78 -23.79
CA TYR A 75 -9.08 6.43 -25.07
C TYR A 75 -10.52 5.98 -24.87
N LYS A 76 -11.46 6.52 -25.66
CA LYS A 76 -12.88 6.22 -25.53
C LYS A 76 -13.39 5.52 -26.77
N ILE A 77 -14.10 4.41 -26.56
CA ILE A 77 -14.85 3.71 -27.60
C ILE A 77 -16.32 3.72 -27.18
N ASP A 78 -17.19 4.45 -27.91
CA ASP A 78 -18.57 4.70 -27.49
C ASP A 78 -19.39 3.46 -27.13
N ARG A 79 -19.08 2.30 -27.74
CA ARG A 79 -19.75 1.02 -27.49
C ARG A 79 -19.12 0.14 -26.39
N LEU A 80 -17.89 0.43 -25.96
CA LEU A 80 -17.15 -0.37 -24.96
C LEU A 80 -16.88 0.38 -23.66
N GLY A 81 -16.84 1.71 -23.70
CA GLY A 81 -16.50 2.56 -22.56
C GLY A 81 -15.17 3.29 -22.74
N ARG A 82 -14.63 3.79 -21.63
CA ARG A 82 -13.36 4.52 -21.58
C ARG A 82 -12.23 3.59 -21.11
N PHE A 83 -11.03 3.81 -21.62
CA PHE A 83 -9.82 3.10 -21.25
C PHE A 83 -8.75 4.08 -20.81
N ARG A 84 -8.04 3.76 -19.73
CA ARG A 84 -6.77 4.41 -19.41
C ARG A 84 -5.65 3.66 -20.12
N VAL A 85 -4.79 4.38 -20.82
CA VAL A 85 -3.68 3.82 -21.58
C VAL A 85 -2.39 4.38 -21.01
N ASN A 86 -1.49 3.50 -20.61
CA ASN A 86 -0.12 3.82 -20.27
C ASN A 86 0.79 3.21 -21.35
N GLY A 87 1.46 4.05 -22.14
CA GLY A 87 2.50 3.64 -23.08
C GLY A 87 3.87 3.89 -22.47
N PHE A 88 4.82 2.98 -22.67
CA PHE A 88 6.16 3.09 -22.07
C PHE A 88 7.20 2.34 -22.89
N HIS A 89 8.47 2.63 -22.63
CA HIS A 89 9.60 1.86 -23.12
C HIS A 89 10.15 0.91 -22.04
N ASP A 90 10.42 -0.33 -22.42
CA ASP A 90 11.14 -1.32 -21.62
C ASP A 90 12.42 -1.80 -22.32
N MET A 91 13.12 -2.77 -21.72
CA MET A 91 14.36 -3.33 -22.27
C MET A 91 14.18 -3.97 -23.66
N ASN A 92 12.98 -4.46 -23.97
CA ASN A 92 12.68 -5.15 -25.22
C ASN A 92 12.10 -4.22 -26.29
N GLY A 93 11.55 -3.06 -25.90
CA GLY A 93 11.00 -2.07 -26.82
C GLY A 93 9.79 -1.36 -26.23
N VAL A 94 8.87 -0.92 -27.10
CA VAL A 94 7.64 -0.25 -26.67
C VAL A 94 6.69 -1.27 -26.04
N GLY A 95 6.04 -0.87 -24.95
CA GLY A 95 4.98 -1.59 -24.26
C GLY A 95 3.77 -0.68 -24.03
N ALA A 96 2.61 -1.30 -23.76
CA ALA A 96 1.41 -0.57 -23.41
C ALA A 96 0.49 -1.36 -22.48
N VAL A 97 -0.15 -0.68 -21.55
CA VAL A 97 -1.20 -1.24 -20.69
C VAL A 97 -2.47 -0.43 -20.83
N PHE A 98 -3.57 -1.14 -21.07
CA PHE A 98 -4.91 -0.58 -21.15
C PHE A 98 -5.71 -1.07 -19.95
N ARG A 99 -6.40 -0.17 -19.27
CA ARG A 99 -7.33 -0.49 -18.19
C ARG A 99 -8.73 -0.01 -18.56
N LEU A 100 -9.72 -0.90 -18.44
CA LEU A 100 -11.12 -0.49 -18.62
C LEU A 100 -11.54 0.39 -17.44
N ILE A 101 -12.04 1.58 -17.75
CA ILE A 101 -12.66 2.48 -16.79
C ILE A 101 -14.16 2.18 -16.75
N PRO A 102 -14.73 1.80 -15.58
CA PRO A 102 -16.15 1.49 -15.49
C PRO A 102 -17.03 2.71 -15.78
N ASP A 103 -18.01 2.56 -16.68
CA ASP A 103 -18.99 3.62 -16.95
C ASP A 103 -20.04 3.76 -15.82
N LYS A 104 -20.27 2.70 -15.07
CA LYS A 104 -21.32 2.66 -14.04
C LYS A 104 -20.74 3.04 -12.68
N ILE A 105 -21.15 4.21 -12.19
CA ILE A 105 -20.85 4.67 -10.84
C ILE A 105 -21.69 3.86 -9.84
N PRO A 106 -21.08 3.21 -8.83
CA PRO A 106 -21.82 2.50 -7.79
C PRO A 106 -22.67 3.46 -6.93
N THR A 107 -23.82 2.99 -6.45
CA THR A 107 -24.65 3.77 -5.52
C THR A 107 -24.14 3.67 -4.08
N PHE A 108 -24.57 4.60 -3.22
CA PHE A 108 -24.28 4.58 -1.77
C PHE A 108 -24.60 3.23 -1.13
N ASP A 109 -25.77 2.67 -1.45
CA ASP A 109 -26.23 1.37 -0.92
C ASP A 109 -25.33 0.22 -1.38
N GLN A 110 -24.91 0.23 -2.66
CA GLN A 110 -24.01 -0.79 -3.21
C GLN A 110 -22.64 -0.77 -2.55
N LEU A 111 -22.17 0.43 -2.17
CA LEU A 111 -20.91 0.61 -1.45
C LEU A 111 -21.06 0.47 0.07
N ASN A 112 -22.28 0.32 0.59
CA ASN A 112 -22.58 0.26 2.02
C ASN A 112 -21.97 1.47 2.77
N MET A 113 -22.15 2.67 2.20
CA MET A 113 -21.63 3.90 2.77
C MET A 113 -22.38 4.29 4.05
N PRO A 114 -21.68 4.73 5.12
CA PRO A 114 -22.32 5.26 6.31
C PRO A 114 -23.13 6.54 6.03
N GLN A 115 -24.19 6.77 6.81
CA GLN A 115 -25.07 7.95 6.70
C GLN A 115 -24.30 9.28 6.74
N ALA A 116 -23.22 9.37 7.54
CA ALA A 116 -22.41 10.59 7.61
C ALA A 116 -21.86 11.05 6.24
N LEU A 117 -21.54 10.12 5.32
CA LEU A 117 -21.09 10.49 3.97
C LEU A 117 -22.22 11.09 3.14
N HIS A 118 -23.46 10.63 3.36
CA HIS A 118 -24.63 11.23 2.74
C HIS A 118 -24.80 12.66 3.28
N ASP A 119 -24.69 12.85 4.59
CA ASP A 119 -24.82 14.16 5.23
C ASP A 119 -23.75 15.15 4.75
N PHE A 120 -22.51 14.67 4.52
CA PHE A 120 -21.44 15.48 3.91
C PHE A 120 -21.78 16.01 2.51
N CYS A 121 -22.60 15.30 1.74
CA CYS A 121 -23.04 15.74 0.40
C CYS A 121 -24.00 16.94 0.44
N TYR A 122 -24.60 17.25 1.59
CA TYR A 122 -25.54 18.37 1.79
C TYR A 122 -24.94 19.55 2.54
N LEU A 123 -23.64 19.52 2.83
CA LEU A 123 -22.94 20.67 3.39
C LEU A 123 -22.99 21.84 2.39
N SER A 124 -23.16 23.06 2.91
CA SER A 124 -23.09 24.27 2.09
C SER A 124 -21.65 24.66 1.77
N LYS A 125 -20.72 24.42 2.71
CA LYS A 125 -19.29 24.69 2.55
C LYS A 125 -18.42 23.88 3.49
N GLY A 126 -17.12 23.89 3.21
CA GLY A 126 -16.08 23.30 4.06
C GLY A 126 -15.32 22.19 3.35
N LEU A 127 -14.38 21.58 4.07
CA LEU A 127 -13.49 20.55 3.52
C LEU A 127 -13.87 19.16 4.03
N VAL A 128 -14.05 18.21 3.11
CA VAL A 128 -14.28 16.79 3.41
C VAL A 128 -13.20 15.95 2.74
N LEU A 129 -12.53 15.11 3.53
CA LEU A 129 -11.41 14.31 3.06
C LEU A 129 -11.78 12.84 2.96
N VAL A 130 -11.44 12.20 1.85
CA VAL A 130 -11.51 10.74 1.70
C VAL A 130 -10.09 10.20 1.63
N THR A 131 -9.70 9.37 2.59
CA THR A 131 -8.33 8.91 2.76
C THR A 131 -8.21 7.39 2.76
N GLY A 132 -7.00 6.91 2.48
CA GLY A 132 -6.68 5.49 2.46
C GLY A 132 -5.54 5.18 1.50
N PRO A 133 -4.97 3.97 1.56
CA PRO A 133 -3.91 3.55 0.67
C PRO A 133 -4.37 3.50 -0.80
N THR A 134 -3.42 3.35 -1.71
CA THR A 134 -3.72 3.12 -3.13
C THR A 134 -4.58 1.87 -3.28
N GLY A 135 -5.63 1.95 -4.11
CA GLY A 135 -6.55 0.82 -4.32
C GLY A 135 -7.53 0.58 -3.17
N SER A 136 -7.67 1.49 -2.20
CA SER A 136 -8.69 1.38 -1.15
C SER A 136 -10.11 1.76 -1.62
N GLY A 137 -10.26 2.27 -2.86
CA GLY A 137 -11.54 2.65 -3.46
C GLY A 137 -11.93 4.13 -3.30
N LYS A 138 -10.99 5.04 -2.99
CA LYS A 138 -11.27 6.47 -2.72
C LYS A 138 -12.02 7.14 -3.87
N SER A 139 -11.54 6.96 -5.09
CA SER A 139 -12.16 7.52 -6.29
C SER A 139 -13.58 6.98 -6.49
N THR A 140 -13.82 5.70 -6.15
CA THR A 140 -15.16 5.10 -6.21
C THR A 140 -16.11 5.71 -5.18
N THR A 141 -15.63 5.92 -3.96
CA THR A 141 -16.36 6.61 -2.88
C THR A 141 -16.74 8.02 -3.30
N LEU A 142 -15.78 8.81 -3.78
CA LEU A 142 -16.02 10.18 -4.23
C LEU A 142 -16.92 10.25 -5.46
N ALA A 143 -16.77 9.35 -6.42
CA ALA A 143 -17.66 9.28 -7.57
C ALA A 143 -19.10 9.00 -7.13
N ALA A 144 -19.33 8.08 -6.18
CA ALA A 144 -20.66 7.86 -5.63
C ALA A 144 -21.23 9.13 -4.97
N MET A 145 -20.41 9.85 -4.20
CA MET A 145 -20.79 11.13 -3.57
C MET A 145 -21.16 12.20 -4.60
N VAL A 146 -20.33 12.40 -5.64
CA VAL A 146 -20.60 13.36 -6.71
C VAL A 146 -21.84 12.99 -7.52
N ASP A 147 -22.04 11.70 -7.84
CA ASP A 147 -23.26 11.24 -8.54
C ASP A 147 -24.51 11.45 -7.67
N HIS A 148 -24.41 11.23 -6.36
CA HIS A 148 -25.51 11.52 -5.43
C HIS A 148 -25.84 13.01 -5.39
N ILE A 149 -24.83 13.89 -5.32
CA ILE A 149 -25.01 15.34 -5.41
C ILE A 149 -25.69 15.73 -6.73
N ASN A 150 -25.18 15.22 -7.85
CA ASN A 150 -25.71 15.49 -9.19
C ASN A 150 -27.18 15.09 -9.38
N ARG A 151 -27.69 14.12 -8.61
CA ARG A 151 -29.10 13.69 -8.66
C ARG A 151 -30.00 14.48 -7.72
N ASN A 152 -29.45 15.10 -6.69
CA ASN A 152 -30.22 15.64 -5.57
C ASN A 152 -30.08 17.15 -5.38
N ARG A 153 -29.00 17.77 -5.87
CA ARG A 153 -28.75 19.23 -5.83
C ARG A 153 -28.75 19.80 -7.24
N SER A 154 -28.86 21.13 -7.35
CA SER A 154 -28.81 21.88 -8.62
C SER A 154 -27.68 22.90 -8.53
N GLU A 155 -26.45 22.44 -8.74
CA GLU A 155 -25.21 23.17 -8.43
C GLU A 155 -24.17 22.97 -9.52
N HIS A 156 -23.12 23.78 -9.50
CA HIS A 156 -21.96 23.64 -10.35
C HIS A 156 -20.85 22.85 -9.63
N VAL A 157 -20.51 21.69 -10.18
CA VAL A 157 -19.46 20.80 -9.68
C VAL A 157 -18.27 20.80 -10.63
N ILE A 158 -17.09 21.13 -10.11
CA ILE A 158 -15.82 21.01 -10.84
C ILE A 158 -15.01 19.87 -10.23
N THR A 159 -14.55 18.92 -11.04
CA THR A 159 -13.59 17.89 -10.62
C THR A 159 -12.24 18.13 -11.28
N ILE A 160 -11.16 17.96 -10.52
CA ILE A 160 -9.78 18.05 -10.98
C ILE A 160 -9.13 16.71 -10.65
N GLU A 161 -8.76 15.92 -11.66
CA GLU A 161 -8.37 14.51 -11.50
C GLU A 161 -7.12 14.18 -12.34
N ASP A 162 -6.39 13.13 -11.96
CA ASP A 162 -5.16 12.70 -12.66
C ASP A 162 -5.04 11.16 -12.66
N PRO A 163 -5.59 10.46 -13.67
CA PRO A 163 -6.55 10.95 -14.66
C PRO A 163 -8.00 10.89 -14.14
N ILE A 164 -8.97 11.26 -14.99
CA ILE A 164 -10.39 11.10 -14.66
C ILE A 164 -10.76 9.61 -14.60
N GLU A 165 -11.18 9.14 -13.42
CA GLU A 165 -11.50 7.73 -13.16
C GLU A 165 -12.99 7.39 -13.35
N PHE A 166 -13.90 8.35 -13.20
CA PHE A 166 -15.33 8.15 -13.44
C PHE A 166 -15.91 9.34 -14.20
N VAL A 167 -16.71 9.07 -15.24
CA VAL A 167 -17.35 10.14 -16.02
C VAL A 167 -18.75 10.42 -15.48
N HIS A 168 -18.95 11.64 -14.99
CA HIS A 168 -20.23 12.10 -14.48
C HIS A 168 -21.03 12.79 -15.58
N ARG A 169 -22.13 12.17 -16.02
CA ARG A 169 -23.07 12.82 -16.94
C ARG A 169 -23.93 13.83 -16.16
N PRO A 170 -24.08 15.08 -16.63
CA PRO A 170 -24.96 16.06 -15.99
C PRO A 170 -26.41 15.53 -15.86
N ILE A 171 -27.01 15.69 -14.68
CA ILE A 171 -28.42 15.33 -14.39
C ILE A 171 -29.16 16.57 -13.88
N LYS A 172 -28.88 17.02 -12.65
CA LYS A 172 -29.35 18.30 -12.11
C LYS A 172 -28.23 19.30 -11.91
N CYS A 173 -27.00 18.83 -11.68
CA CYS A 173 -25.82 19.67 -11.60
C CYS A 173 -25.20 19.90 -12.97
N LEU A 174 -24.55 21.06 -13.13
CA LEU A 174 -23.53 21.26 -14.16
C LEU A 174 -22.24 20.56 -13.66
N ILE A 175 -21.63 19.73 -14.50
CA ILE A 175 -20.40 19.01 -14.15
C ILE A 175 -19.31 19.30 -15.17
N ASN A 176 -18.20 19.84 -14.69
CA ASN A 176 -16.99 20.07 -15.46
C ASN A 176 -15.85 19.25 -14.84
N GLN A 177 -15.40 18.22 -15.56
CA GLN A 177 -14.27 17.40 -15.13
C GLN A 177 -13.02 17.82 -15.90
N ARG A 178 -11.91 18.02 -15.19
CA ARG A 178 -10.64 18.47 -15.74
C ARG A 178 -9.55 17.47 -15.40
N GLU A 179 -8.92 16.93 -16.41
CA GLU A 179 -7.78 16.03 -16.29
C GLU A 179 -6.47 16.81 -16.24
N VAL A 180 -5.65 16.59 -15.21
CA VAL A 180 -4.31 17.16 -15.12
C VAL A 180 -3.44 16.58 -16.24
N HIS A 181 -2.52 17.39 -16.77
CA HIS A 181 -1.69 17.12 -17.93
C HIS A 181 -2.42 17.04 -19.29
N HIS A 182 -3.76 17.15 -19.29
CA HIS A 182 -4.57 17.23 -20.51
C HIS A 182 -5.36 18.55 -20.59
N ASP A 183 -6.27 18.80 -19.64
CA ASP A 183 -7.13 20.01 -19.60
C ASP A 183 -6.51 21.15 -18.76
N THR A 184 -5.50 20.83 -17.96
CA THR A 184 -4.80 21.75 -17.08
C THR A 184 -3.40 21.24 -16.77
N MET A 185 -2.45 22.16 -16.48
CA MET A 185 -1.05 21.79 -16.25
C MET A 185 -0.78 21.22 -14.85
N SER A 186 -1.59 21.59 -13.85
CA SER A 186 -1.42 21.13 -12.47
C SER A 186 -2.71 21.27 -11.66
N PHE A 187 -2.79 20.55 -10.53
CA PHE A 187 -3.87 20.67 -9.55
C PHE A 187 -4.02 22.10 -9.03
N ALA A 188 -2.94 22.71 -8.52
CA ALA A 188 -2.95 24.07 -8.00
C ALA A 188 -3.43 25.11 -9.03
N ARG A 189 -3.00 24.99 -10.30
CA ARG A 189 -3.46 25.88 -11.37
C ARG A 189 -4.96 25.72 -11.64
N ALA A 190 -5.42 24.47 -11.75
CA ALA A 190 -6.83 24.17 -12.00
C ALA A 190 -7.72 24.67 -10.87
N LEU A 191 -7.29 24.47 -9.62
CA LEU A 191 -8.03 24.87 -8.43
C LEU A 191 -8.12 26.41 -8.32
N ARG A 192 -7.04 27.13 -8.61
CA ARG A 192 -7.09 28.61 -8.69
C ARG A 192 -7.99 29.12 -9.81
N ALA A 193 -8.04 28.42 -10.94
CA ALA A 193 -8.93 28.78 -12.04
C ALA A 193 -10.40 28.52 -11.68
N ALA A 194 -10.67 27.38 -11.03
CA ALA A 194 -12.00 26.98 -10.58
C ALA A 194 -12.67 28.07 -9.74
N LEU A 195 -11.94 28.79 -8.88
CA LEU A 195 -12.49 29.92 -8.09
C LEU A 195 -13.10 31.07 -8.92
N ARG A 196 -12.85 31.13 -10.23
CA ARG A 196 -13.43 32.11 -11.17
C ARG A 196 -14.40 31.48 -12.16
N GLU A 197 -14.67 30.19 -12.02
CA GLU A 197 -15.56 29.41 -12.86
C GLU A 197 -16.95 29.27 -12.19
N ASP A 198 -17.20 30.01 -11.09
CA ASP A 198 -18.45 29.99 -10.31
C ASP A 198 -18.88 28.59 -9.84
N PRO A 199 -18.00 27.77 -9.22
CA PRO A 199 -18.38 26.47 -8.68
C PRO A 199 -19.09 26.63 -7.35
N ASP A 200 -19.98 25.69 -7.03
CA ASP A 200 -20.46 25.47 -5.67
C ASP A 200 -19.60 24.41 -4.96
N ILE A 201 -19.18 23.39 -5.72
CA ILE A 201 -18.48 22.21 -5.23
C ILE A 201 -17.23 21.96 -6.07
N VAL A 202 -16.11 21.69 -5.39
CA VAL A 202 -14.85 21.33 -6.05
C VAL A 202 -14.33 20.00 -5.51
N LEU A 203 -14.03 19.06 -6.41
CA LEU A 203 -13.33 17.82 -6.09
C LEU A 203 -11.87 17.92 -6.54
N VAL A 204 -10.95 17.75 -5.60
CA VAL A 204 -9.51 17.68 -5.84
C VAL A 204 -9.05 16.23 -5.71
N GLY A 205 -8.72 15.61 -6.84
CA GLY A 205 -8.43 14.19 -6.96
C GLY A 205 -7.33 13.73 -6.01
N GLU A 206 -6.30 14.53 -5.80
CA GLU A 206 -5.30 14.30 -4.76
C GLU A 206 -4.66 15.61 -4.28
N MET A 207 -4.37 15.70 -2.98
CA MET A 207 -3.66 16.84 -2.40
C MET A 207 -2.26 16.42 -1.92
N ARG A 208 -1.29 16.37 -2.86
CA ARG A 208 0.09 15.93 -2.57
C ARG A 208 1.00 17.06 -2.10
N ASP A 209 0.93 18.19 -2.80
CA ASP A 209 1.79 19.35 -2.64
C ASP A 209 1.17 20.39 -1.70
N LEU A 210 2.05 21.19 -1.10
CA LEU A 210 1.68 22.24 -0.14
C LEU A 210 0.72 23.25 -0.78
N GLU A 211 1.00 23.66 -2.01
CA GLU A 211 0.23 24.68 -2.71
C GLU A 211 -1.22 24.24 -2.94
N THR A 212 -1.43 23.02 -3.42
CA THR A 212 -2.79 22.46 -3.62
C THR A 212 -3.55 22.34 -2.30
N ILE A 213 -2.89 21.93 -1.21
CA ILE A 213 -3.50 21.86 0.12
C ILE A 213 -3.93 23.25 0.61
N GLU A 214 -3.05 24.24 0.45
CA GLU A 214 -3.30 25.63 0.87
C GLU A 214 -4.52 26.21 0.15
N ILE A 215 -4.55 26.12 -1.19
CA ILE A 215 -5.67 26.63 -1.99
C ILE A 215 -6.96 25.88 -1.65
N ALA A 216 -6.91 24.57 -1.38
CA ALA A 216 -8.10 23.80 -1.01
C ALA A 216 -8.71 24.26 0.32
N ILE A 217 -7.86 24.57 1.32
CA ILE A 217 -8.30 25.13 2.61
C ILE A 217 -8.94 26.50 2.40
N GLU A 218 -8.30 27.40 1.64
CA GLU A 218 -8.83 28.73 1.32
C GLU A 218 -10.15 28.65 0.54
N THR A 219 -10.26 27.71 -0.40
CA THR A 219 -11.49 27.47 -1.19
C THR A 219 -12.64 27.03 -0.28
N ALA A 220 -12.37 26.13 0.66
CA ALA A 220 -13.34 25.69 1.65
C ALA A 220 -13.75 26.81 2.62
N GLU A 221 -12.83 27.70 2.98
CA GLU A 221 -13.10 28.86 3.84
C GLU A 221 -14.03 29.88 3.17
N THR A 222 -13.76 30.15 1.88
CA THR A 222 -14.43 31.18 1.06
C THR A 222 -15.86 30.84 0.63
N GLY A 223 -16.41 29.69 1.03
CA GLY A 223 -17.83 29.39 0.82
C GLY A 223 -18.12 28.13 0.01
N HIS A 224 -17.10 27.43 -0.47
CA HIS A 224 -17.27 26.26 -1.32
C HIS A 224 -17.24 24.97 -0.51
N LEU A 225 -17.89 23.92 -1.01
CA LEU A 225 -17.70 22.57 -0.51
C LEU A 225 -16.57 21.90 -1.31
N VAL A 226 -15.50 21.54 -0.61
CA VAL A 226 -14.32 20.92 -1.20
C VAL A 226 -14.22 19.46 -0.77
N PHE A 227 -14.17 18.57 -1.75
CA PHE A 227 -13.79 17.18 -1.54
C PHE A 227 -12.34 16.98 -1.93
N GLY A 228 -11.57 16.25 -1.14
CA GLY A 228 -10.18 15.94 -1.48
C GLY A 228 -9.74 14.57 -1.02
N THR A 229 -8.65 14.05 -1.60
CA THR A 229 -8.04 12.80 -1.14
C THR A 229 -6.63 12.96 -0.59
N LEU A 230 -6.31 12.10 0.39
CA LEU A 230 -4.95 11.88 0.90
C LEU A 230 -4.65 10.38 1.04
N HIS A 231 -3.37 10.04 1.12
CA HIS A 231 -2.88 8.67 1.31
C HIS A 231 -2.55 8.36 2.77
N THR A 232 -3.45 8.70 3.70
CA THR A 232 -3.32 8.34 5.13
C THR A 232 -4.21 7.16 5.48
N ASN A 233 -3.82 6.44 6.55
CA ASN A 233 -4.53 5.22 6.93
C ASN A 233 -5.73 5.48 7.83
N ASN A 234 -5.75 6.56 8.61
CA ASN A 234 -6.84 6.91 9.52
C ASN A 234 -7.15 8.41 9.47
N ALA A 235 -8.26 8.80 10.11
CA ALA A 235 -8.78 10.15 10.10
C ALA A 235 -7.87 11.15 10.84
N ALA A 236 -7.36 10.78 12.02
CA ALA A 236 -6.51 11.67 12.82
C ALA A 236 -5.18 11.98 12.11
N THR A 237 -4.49 10.97 11.59
CA THR A 237 -3.25 11.10 10.82
C THR A 237 -3.45 11.88 9.52
N ALA A 238 -4.66 11.90 8.94
CA ALA A 238 -4.96 12.78 7.81
C ALA A 238 -4.74 14.25 8.16
N VAL A 239 -5.19 14.66 9.35
CA VAL A 239 -5.04 16.04 9.83
C VAL A 239 -3.58 16.37 10.10
N ASP A 240 -2.86 15.49 10.82
CA ASP A 240 -1.41 15.66 11.04
C ASP A 240 -0.66 15.82 9.72
N ARG A 241 -0.92 14.93 8.75
CA ARG A 241 -0.22 14.97 7.46
C ARG A 241 -0.51 16.25 6.65
N MET A 242 -1.70 16.83 6.78
CA MET A 242 -1.96 18.13 6.16
C MET A 242 -1.15 19.25 6.81
N ILE A 243 -1.03 19.25 8.14
CA ILE A 243 -0.30 20.27 8.90
C ILE A 243 1.22 20.13 8.67
N ASP A 244 1.75 18.91 8.73
CA ASP A 244 3.18 18.61 8.64
C ASP A 244 3.80 18.93 7.28
N LYS A 245 2.98 19.15 6.25
CA LYS A 245 3.43 19.64 4.94
C LYS A 245 3.91 21.09 5.00
N PHE A 246 3.44 21.87 5.97
CA PHE A 246 3.77 23.28 6.10
C PHE A 246 4.99 23.49 7.00
N PRO A 247 5.82 24.50 6.69
CA PRO A 247 6.89 24.95 7.59
C PRO A 247 6.36 25.25 9.00
N SER A 248 7.18 24.97 10.02
CA SER A 248 6.81 25.03 11.44
C SER A 248 6.17 26.36 11.87
N GLU A 249 6.63 27.47 11.30
CA GLU A 249 6.12 28.82 11.56
C GLU A 249 4.69 29.03 11.04
N ARG A 250 4.27 28.29 10.01
CA ARG A 250 2.92 28.36 9.43
C ARG A 250 1.95 27.35 10.05
N GLN A 251 2.44 26.29 10.70
CA GLN A 251 1.59 25.21 11.20
C GLN A 251 0.49 25.66 12.18
N ASN A 252 0.75 26.66 13.04
CA ASN A 252 -0.26 27.21 13.94
C ASN A 252 -1.42 27.90 13.19
N GLN A 253 -1.11 28.60 12.11
CA GLN A 253 -2.10 29.22 11.24
C GLN A 253 -2.93 28.13 10.53
N ILE A 254 -2.27 27.12 9.96
CA ILE A 254 -2.94 25.99 9.29
C ILE A 254 -3.85 25.23 10.25
N ARG A 255 -3.41 24.96 11.49
CA ARG A 255 -4.26 24.35 12.54
C ARG A 255 -5.52 25.15 12.78
N SER A 256 -5.40 26.48 12.86
CA SER A 256 -6.55 27.36 13.08
C SER A 256 -7.52 27.30 11.91
N MET A 257 -7.02 27.45 10.67
CA MET A 257 -7.86 27.38 9.47
C MET A 257 -8.52 26.01 9.31
N LEU A 258 -7.79 24.91 9.51
CA LEU A 258 -8.34 23.55 9.44
C LEU A 258 -9.41 23.31 10.52
N SER A 259 -9.23 23.84 11.73
CA SER A 259 -10.21 23.68 12.81
C SER A 259 -11.58 24.28 12.48
N ASP A 260 -11.61 25.28 11.59
CA ASP A 260 -12.84 25.98 11.21
C ASP A 260 -13.42 25.44 9.88
N THR A 261 -12.55 25.05 8.94
CA THR A 261 -12.92 24.64 7.57
C THR A 261 -13.20 23.15 7.44
N LEU A 262 -12.47 22.27 8.12
CA LEU A 262 -12.64 20.82 8.01
C LEU A 262 -13.99 20.40 8.60
N LYS A 263 -14.76 19.61 7.84
CA LYS A 263 -16.09 19.10 8.24
C LYS A 263 -16.09 17.62 8.51
N GLY A 264 -15.22 16.87 7.84
CA GLY A 264 -15.07 15.45 8.13
C GLY A 264 -13.92 14.80 7.38
N VAL A 265 -13.51 13.64 7.91
CA VAL A 265 -12.52 12.77 7.29
C VAL A 265 -13.08 11.35 7.28
N VAL A 266 -13.04 10.72 6.11
CA VAL A 266 -13.45 9.36 5.85
C VAL A 266 -12.23 8.56 5.46
N ALA A 267 -11.70 7.76 6.37
CA ALA A 267 -10.64 6.83 6.05
C ALA A 267 -11.23 5.48 5.63
N GLN A 268 -10.70 4.86 4.59
CA GLN A 268 -11.23 3.60 4.06
C GLN A 268 -10.16 2.55 3.75
N THR A 269 -10.53 1.29 3.98
CA THR A 269 -9.76 0.11 3.60
C THR A 269 -10.67 -0.92 2.95
N LEU A 270 -10.13 -1.72 2.01
CA LEU A 270 -10.89 -2.82 1.39
C LEU A 270 -10.58 -4.14 2.08
N CYS A 271 -11.65 -4.80 2.51
CA CYS A 271 -11.64 -6.14 3.07
C CYS A 271 -12.09 -7.16 2.02
N GLN A 272 -11.53 -8.37 2.08
CA GLN A 272 -12.05 -9.51 1.33
C GLN A 272 -13.44 -9.90 1.87
N LYS A 273 -14.43 -10.00 0.97
CA LYS A 273 -15.79 -10.38 1.32
C LYS A 273 -15.94 -11.90 1.33
N ILE A 274 -16.65 -12.43 2.32
CA ILE A 274 -17.07 -13.84 2.33
C ILE A 274 -18.00 -14.08 1.13
N GLY A 275 -17.67 -15.10 0.33
CA GLY A 275 -18.37 -15.38 -0.93
C GLY A 275 -17.81 -14.66 -2.16
N GLY A 276 -16.67 -13.97 -2.03
CA GLY A 276 -15.95 -13.36 -3.14
C GLY A 276 -16.21 -11.85 -3.29
N GLY A 277 -15.25 -11.18 -3.93
CA GLY A 277 -15.24 -9.72 -4.08
C GLY A 277 -14.64 -8.99 -2.88
N ARG A 278 -14.85 -7.68 -2.83
CA ARG A 278 -14.31 -6.78 -1.80
C ARG A 278 -15.39 -5.87 -1.24
N LEU A 279 -15.23 -5.44 0.00
CA LEU A 279 -16.10 -4.49 0.68
C LEU A 279 -15.25 -3.44 1.39
N ALA A 280 -15.70 -2.19 1.38
CA ALA A 280 -15.03 -1.13 2.11
C ALA A 280 -15.43 -1.13 3.59
N ALA A 281 -14.46 -0.98 4.48
CA ALA A 281 -14.65 -0.55 5.85
C ALA A 281 -14.31 0.94 5.94
N PHE A 282 -15.21 1.71 6.56
CA PHE A 282 -15.08 3.17 6.68
C PHE A 282 -14.91 3.56 8.15
N GLU A 283 -13.81 4.24 8.44
CA GLU A 283 -13.68 5.08 9.62
C GLU A 283 -14.15 6.49 9.26
N VAL A 284 -15.01 7.07 10.10
CA VAL A 284 -15.63 8.36 9.85
C VAL A 284 -15.44 9.27 11.05
N MET A 285 -14.74 10.38 10.83
CA MET A 285 -14.61 11.48 11.77
C MET A 285 -15.44 12.66 11.26
N VAL A 286 -16.38 13.14 12.07
CA VAL A 286 -17.15 14.36 11.83
C VAL A 286 -16.53 15.47 12.67
N VAL A 287 -16.20 16.63 12.13
CA VAL A 287 -15.55 17.68 12.94
C VAL A 287 -16.59 18.39 13.80
N ASN A 288 -16.65 18.02 15.07
CA ASN A 288 -17.41 18.71 16.12
C ASN A 288 -16.51 19.66 16.93
N VAL A 289 -17.09 20.40 17.89
CA VAL A 289 -16.34 21.37 18.71
C VAL A 289 -15.12 20.75 19.42
N PRO A 290 -15.22 19.58 20.10
CA PRO A 290 -14.05 18.91 20.66
C PRO A 290 -12.95 18.59 19.64
N VAL A 291 -13.30 18.04 18.47
CA VAL A 291 -12.32 17.74 17.41
C VAL A 291 -11.65 19.02 16.93
N ALA A 292 -12.43 20.07 16.62
CA ALA A 292 -11.89 21.36 16.20
C ALA A 292 -10.91 21.95 17.23
N ASN A 293 -11.23 21.87 18.52
CA ASN A 293 -10.33 22.32 19.58
C ASN A 293 -9.04 21.50 19.64
N HIS A 294 -9.12 20.17 19.52
CA HIS A 294 -7.92 19.32 19.47
C HIS A 294 -7.04 19.62 18.26
N ILE A 295 -7.64 19.95 17.11
CA ILE A 295 -6.89 20.41 15.93
C ILE A 295 -6.17 21.73 16.23
N ARG A 296 -6.90 22.71 16.78
CA ARG A 296 -6.35 24.04 17.09
C ARG A 296 -5.20 23.99 18.10
N GLU A 297 -5.31 23.12 19.11
CA GLU A 297 -4.30 22.92 20.15
C GLU A 297 -3.17 21.96 19.75
N GLY A 298 -3.23 21.33 18.57
CA GLY A 298 -2.24 20.32 18.14
C GLY A 298 -2.29 19.01 18.93
N LYS A 299 -3.43 18.68 19.55
CA LYS A 299 -3.66 17.46 20.33
C LYS A 299 -4.36 16.37 19.50
N ILE A 300 -3.85 16.11 18.29
CA ILE A 300 -4.48 15.19 17.33
C ILE A 300 -4.61 13.76 17.89
N PHE A 301 -3.68 13.33 18.74
CA PHE A 301 -3.72 12.04 19.43
C PHE A 301 -4.96 11.83 20.34
N MET A 302 -5.69 12.89 20.70
CA MET A 302 -6.92 12.80 21.51
C MET A 302 -8.17 12.54 20.67
N ILE A 303 -8.12 12.77 19.35
CA ILE A 303 -9.27 12.64 18.43
C ILE A 303 -9.87 11.22 18.43
N PRO A 304 -9.08 10.12 18.42
CA PRO A 304 -9.65 8.77 18.45
C PRO A 304 -10.61 8.53 19.62
N SER A 305 -10.27 9.02 20.82
CA SER A 305 -11.15 8.91 22.00
C SER A 305 -12.46 9.69 21.83
N VAL A 306 -12.43 10.84 21.16
CA VAL A 306 -13.64 11.61 20.83
C VAL A 306 -14.52 10.84 19.85
N MET A 307 -13.91 10.16 18.87
CA MET A 307 -14.62 9.33 17.91
C MET A 307 -15.35 8.15 18.55
N GLN A 308 -14.72 7.49 19.53
CA GLN A 308 -15.32 6.38 20.27
C GLN A 308 -16.62 6.78 21.01
N VAL A 309 -16.67 7.99 21.56
CA VAL A 309 -17.83 8.47 22.34
C VAL A 309 -18.89 9.22 21.52
N SER A 310 -18.55 9.68 20.31
CA SER A 310 -19.40 10.56 19.49
C SER A 310 -20.16 9.80 18.38
N ARG A 311 -20.48 8.52 18.58
CA ARG A 311 -21.19 7.69 17.59
C ARG A 311 -22.55 8.24 17.16
N ALA A 312 -23.22 8.98 18.05
CA ALA A 312 -24.54 9.55 17.80
C ALA A 312 -24.58 10.56 16.64
N ILE A 313 -23.45 11.23 16.35
CA ILE A 313 -23.32 12.17 15.22
C ILE A 313 -22.72 11.50 13.98
N GLY A 314 -22.74 10.17 13.90
CA GLY A 314 -22.25 9.42 12.74
C GLY A 314 -20.75 9.14 12.74
N MET A 315 -20.03 9.46 13.83
CA MET A 315 -18.63 9.04 13.96
C MET A 315 -18.51 7.53 14.14
N GLN A 316 -17.41 6.98 13.63
CA GLN A 316 -17.15 5.55 13.65
C GLN A 316 -15.64 5.30 13.55
N THR A 317 -15.08 4.47 14.43
CA THR A 317 -13.68 4.02 14.31
C THR A 317 -13.55 2.86 13.32
N PHE A 318 -12.34 2.58 12.84
CA PHE A 318 -12.09 1.37 12.06
C PHE A 318 -12.48 0.08 12.81
N ALA A 319 -12.14 -0.02 14.09
CA ALA A 319 -12.48 -1.19 14.90
C ALA A 319 -14.00 -1.43 14.92
N ASP A 320 -14.79 -0.36 15.06
CA ASP A 320 -16.26 -0.43 15.01
C ASP A 320 -16.76 -0.86 13.62
N ALA A 321 -16.19 -0.31 12.55
CA ALA A 321 -16.55 -0.66 11.17
C ALA A 321 -16.27 -2.12 10.84
N LEU A 322 -15.05 -2.57 11.12
CA LEU A 322 -14.63 -3.94 10.88
C LEU A 322 -15.44 -4.93 11.73
N THR A 323 -15.69 -4.61 13.00
CA THR A 323 -16.51 -5.44 13.88
C THR A 323 -17.94 -5.60 13.35
N LYS A 324 -18.57 -4.52 12.87
CA LYS A 324 -19.91 -4.60 12.21
C LYS A 324 -19.89 -5.49 10.97
N LEU A 325 -18.82 -5.47 10.17
CA LEU A 325 -18.70 -6.34 9.00
C LEU A 325 -18.53 -7.81 9.37
N VAL A 326 -17.83 -8.10 10.48
CA VAL A 326 -17.70 -9.46 11.02
C VAL A 326 -19.01 -9.98 11.58
N ILE A 327 -19.70 -9.20 12.42
CA ILE A 327 -21.00 -9.58 13.01
C ILE A 327 -22.04 -9.83 11.92
N SER A 328 -22.04 -9.02 10.86
CA SER A 328 -22.96 -9.21 9.72
C SER A 328 -22.59 -10.38 8.79
N GLY A 329 -21.54 -11.16 9.11
CA GLY A 329 -21.12 -12.31 8.33
C GLY A 329 -20.57 -11.97 6.95
N ARG A 330 -20.14 -10.71 6.73
CA ARG A 330 -19.64 -10.24 5.43
C ARG A 330 -18.13 -10.36 5.30
N VAL A 331 -17.40 -10.30 6.41
CA VAL A 331 -15.93 -10.38 6.49
C VAL A 331 -15.54 -11.33 7.62
N THR A 332 -14.43 -12.07 7.47
CA THR A 332 -13.96 -12.97 8.53
C THR A 332 -13.28 -12.19 9.67
N ALA A 333 -13.28 -12.74 10.88
CA ALA A 333 -12.59 -12.11 12.02
C ALA A 333 -11.08 -11.94 11.76
N ASN A 334 -10.47 -12.91 11.07
CA ASN A 334 -9.08 -12.84 10.63
C ASN A 334 -8.83 -11.68 9.65
N GLU A 335 -9.65 -11.54 8.61
CA GLU A 335 -9.50 -10.43 7.65
C GLU A 335 -9.69 -9.07 8.34
N ALA A 336 -10.68 -8.95 9.22
CA ALA A 336 -10.87 -7.75 10.02
C ALA A 336 -9.63 -7.43 10.88
N TYR A 337 -9.06 -8.43 11.56
CA TYR A 337 -7.83 -8.28 12.32
C TYR A 337 -6.67 -7.84 11.44
N ILE A 338 -6.44 -8.48 10.29
CA ILE A 338 -5.34 -8.13 9.34
C ILE A 338 -5.49 -6.69 8.84
N LYS A 339 -6.72 -6.23 8.56
CA LYS A 339 -6.99 -4.89 8.04
C LYS A 339 -7.03 -3.78 9.09
N ALA A 340 -7.21 -4.13 10.37
CA ALA A 340 -7.19 -3.14 11.45
C ALA A 340 -5.83 -2.46 11.58
N ILE A 341 -5.85 -1.16 11.89
CA ILE A 341 -4.63 -0.37 12.13
C ILE A 341 -4.08 -0.68 13.52
N ASP A 342 -4.96 -0.61 14.52
CA ASP A 342 -4.66 -1.01 15.90
C ASP A 342 -5.16 -2.45 16.13
N LYS A 343 -4.22 -3.38 16.30
CA LYS A 343 -4.52 -4.80 16.51
C LYS A 343 -5.07 -5.07 17.91
N ASP A 344 -4.68 -4.28 18.89
CA ASP A 344 -5.10 -4.48 20.28
C ASP A 344 -6.52 -3.94 20.47
N GLU A 345 -6.81 -2.75 19.94
CA GLU A 345 -8.17 -2.22 19.89
C GLU A 345 -9.12 -3.18 19.15
N MET A 346 -8.68 -3.73 18.01
CA MET A 346 -9.48 -4.69 17.24
C MET A 346 -9.78 -5.97 18.03
N GLN A 347 -8.80 -6.53 18.74
CA GLN A 347 -9.02 -7.71 19.59
C GLN A 347 -10.05 -7.43 20.69
N VAL A 348 -9.92 -6.29 21.36
CA VAL A 348 -10.88 -5.86 22.39
C VAL A 348 -12.27 -5.68 21.79
N ALA A 349 -12.38 -5.03 20.63
CA ALA A 349 -13.66 -4.82 19.94
C ALA A 349 -14.33 -6.14 19.52
N LEU A 350 -13.58 -7.08 18.93
CA LEU A 350 -14.08 -8.40 18.56
C LEU A 350 -14.54 -9.20 19.79
N LYS A 351 -13.73 -9.19 20.86
CA LYS A 351 -14.06 -9.89 22.11
C LYS A 351 -15.34 -9.33 22.75
N ASN A 352 -15.46 -8.01 22.80
CA ASN A 352 -16.66 -7.34 23.32
C ASN A 352 -17.91 -7.63 22.48
N ALA A 353 -17.73 -7.89 21.17
CA ALA A 353 -18.78 -8.32 20.27
C ALA A 353 -19.10 -9.83 20.34
N GLY A 354 -18.43 -10.59 21.23
CA GLY A 354 -18.63 -12.04 21.36
C GLY A 354 -18.01 -12.87 20.23
N VAL A 355 -17.08 -12.31 19.47
CA VAL A 355 -16.38 -13.02 18.39
C VAL A 355 -15.19 -13.79 18.96
N SER A 356 -15.06 -15.06 18.59
CA SER A 356 -13.91 -15.90 18.98
C SER A 356 -12.61 -15.41 18.34
N LEU A 357 -11.54 -15.38 19.13
CA LEU A 357 -10.19 -15.01 18.70
C LEU A 357 -9.28 -16.22 18.40
N ALA A 358 -9.85 -17.43 18.30
CA ALA A 358 -9.07 -18.66 18.04
C ALA A 358 -8.24 -18.61 16.74
N PHE A 359 -8.62 -17.76 15.78
CA PHE A 359 -7.86 -17.54 14.56
C PHE A 359 -6.46 -16.94 14.81
N LEU A 360 -6.23 -16.25 15.94
CA LEU A 360 -4.92 -15.71 16.31
C LEU A 360 -3.94 -16.83 16.66
N ASP A 361 -4.43 -17.89 17.32
CA ASP A 361 -3.63 -19.07 17.62
C ASP A 361 -3.20 -19.76 16.32
N GLU A 362 -4.14 -19.92 15.38
CA GLU A 362 -3.86 -20.47 14.05
C GLU A 362 -2.85 -19.61 13.26
N MET A 363 -2.96 -18.29 13.32
CA MET A 363 -2.01 -17.37 12.68
C MET A 363 -0.61 -17.55 13.26
N THR A 364 -0.49 -17.60 14.58
CA THR A 364 0.79 -17.77 15.27
C THR A 364 1.46 -19.08 14.87
N ILE A 365 0.68 -20.17 14.79
CA ILE A 365 1.16 -21.48 14.32
C ILE A 365 1.63 -21.38 12.87
N LYS A 366 0.85 -20.78 11.96
CA LYS A 366 1.22 -20.62 10.54
C LYS A 366 2.46 -19.76 10.36
N GLU A 367 2.63 -18.70 11.15
CA GLU A 367 3.84 -17.86 11.11
C GLU A 367 5.07 -18.64 11.58
N ALA A 368 4.95 -19.44 12.65
CA ALA A 368 6.02 -20.32 13.11
C ALA A 368 6.38 -21.37 12.05
N GLU A 369 5.38 -22.00 11.41
CA GLU A 369 5.59 -22.95 10.31
C GLU A 369 6.24 -22.29 9.08
N ALA A 370 5.81 -21.09 8.70
CA ALA A 370 6.38 -20.34 7.58
C ALA A 370 7.85 -19.97 7.84
N ARG A 371 8.18 -19.50 9.04
CA ARG A 371 9.57 -19.25 9.47
C ARG A 371 10.40 -20.53 9.41
N ARG A 372 9.84 -21.66 9.88
CA ARG A 372 10.51 -22.97 9.82
C ARG A 372 10.72 -23.43 8.38
N ARG A 373 9.75 -23.23 7.50
CA ARG A 373 9.86 -23.56 6.08
C ARG A 373 10.94 -22.72 5.39
N ALA A 374 10.94 -21.40 5.59
CA ALA A 374 11.95 -20.52 5.03
C ALA A 374 13.36 -20.90 5.51
N PHE A 375 13.50 -21.24 6.80
CA PHE A 375 14.75 -21.76 7.35
C PHE A 375 15.18 -23.08 6.68
N ASN A 376 14.24 -24.01 6.46
CA ASN A 376 14.53 -25.28 5.77
C ASN A 376 14.93 -25.06 4.30
N GLU A 377 14.29 -24.12 3.61
CA GLU A 377 14.64 -23.76 2.22
C GLU A 377 16.05 -23.17 2.11
N GLN A 378 16.57 -22.52 3.16
CA GLN A 378 17.97 -22.05 3.20
C GLN A 378 18.98 -23.19 3.38
N ILE A 379 18.68 -24.19 4.21
CA ILE A 379 19.64 -25.28 4.54
C ILE A 379 19.64 -26.44 3.55
N GLU A 380 18.52 -26.72 2.87
CA GLU A 380 18.42 -27.87 1.95
C GLU A 380 19.40 -27.81 0.77
N PRO A 381 19.63 -26.65 0.10
CA PRO A 381 20.66 -26.54 -0.93
C PRO A 381 22.06 -26.88 -0.40
N LEU A 382 22.42 -26.40 0.80
CA LEU A 382 23.71 -26.69 1.44
C LEU A 382 23.83 -28.19 1.74
N ARG A 383 22.77 -28.79 2.29
CA ARG A 383 22.71 -30.24 2.53
C ARG A 383 22.82 -31.05 1.23
N ALA A 384 22.20 -30.60 0.15
CA ALA A 384 22.30 -31.25 -1.15
C ALA A 384 23.72 -31.19 -1.72
N THR A 385 24.38 -30.03 -1.63
CA THR A 385 25.79 -29.88 -2.02
C THR A 385 26.69 -30.81 -1.21
N LEU A 386 26.49 -30.93 0.10
CA LEU A 386 27.28 -31.82 0.95
C LEU A 386 27.03 -33.32 0.70
N ARG A 387 25.93 -33.71 0.06
CA ARG A 387 25.73 -35.10 -0.40
C ARG A 387 26.64 -35.43 -1.58
N ILE A 388 27.01 -34.43 -2.40
CA ILE A 388 27.86 -34.59 -3.60
C ILE A 388 29.33 -34.32 -3.25
N HIS A 389 29.59 -33.30 -2.45
CA HIS A 389 30.91 -32.87 -1.99
C HIS A 389 30.96 -32.84 -0.45
N PRO A 390 31.14 -34.00 0.22
CA PRO A 390 31.01 -34.10 1.68
C PRO A 390 32.02 -33.29 2.49
N ASP A 391 33.16 -32.94 1.91
CA ASP A 391 34.27 -32.23 2.55
C ASP A 391 34.43 -30.78 2.06
N ASP A 392 33.41 -30.22 1.39
CA ASP A 392 33.45 -28.81 1.01
C ASP A 392 33.42 -27.90 2.27
N ILE A 393 34.57 -27.30 2.57
CA ILE A 393 34.80 -26.52 3.80
C ILE A 393 33.86 -25.32 3.86
N GLY A 394 33.61 -24.64 2.72
CA GLY A 394 32.72 -23.48 2.64
C GLY A 394 31.29 -23.84 3.01
N THR A 395 30.69 -24.81 2.32
CA THR A 395 29.32 -25.26 2.58
C THR A 395 29.14 -25.85 3.98
N LEU A 396 30.13 -26.59 4.49
CA LEU A 396 30.11 -27.09 5.86
C LEU A 396 30.12 -25.96 6.90
N ASN A 397 30.91 -24.91 6.66
CA ASN A 397 31.00 -23.74 7.54
C ASN A 397 29.70 -22.94 7.51
N ASP A 398 29.14 -22.68 6.33
CA ASP A 398 27.90 -21.93 6.17
C ASP A 398 26.71 -22.66 6.81
N LEU A 399 26.61 -23.98 6.61
CA LEU A 399 25.57 -24.80 7.26
C LEU A 399 25.73 -24.80 8.79
N ALA A 400 26.96 -24.93 9.30
CA ALA A 400 27.23 -24.87 10.74
C ALA A 400 26.86 -23.51 11.34
N TRP A 401 27.15 -22.42 10.62
CA TRP A 401 26.79 -21.06 11.02
C TRP A 401 25.28 -20.90 11.13
N ILE A 402 24.54 -21.22 10.05
CA ILE A 402 23.07 -21.08 9.99
C ILE A 402 22.39 -21.88 11.10
N LEU A 403 22.86 -23.12 11.36
CA LEU A 403 22.31 -23.95 12.43
C LEU A 403 22.63 -23.42 13.83
N ALA A 404 23.81 -22.83 14.03
CA ALA A 404 24.21 -22.24 15.32
C ALA A 404 23.46 -20.94 15.64
N THR A 405 23.27 -20.09 14.63
CA THR A 405 22.68 -18.74 14.77
C THR A 405 21.17 -18.71 14.55
N CYS A 406 20.55 -19.86 14.22
CA CYS A 406 19.11 -19.98 13.96
C CYS A 406 18.25 -19.30 15.05
N PRO A 407 17.41 -18.31 14.72
CA PRO A 407 16.58 -17.58 15.68
C PRO A 407 15.36 -18.40 16.15
N ILE A 408 15.06 -19.53 15.50
CA ILE A 408 13.90 -20.38 15.78
C ILE A 408 14.32 -21.52 16.73
N PRO A 409 13.90 -21.52 18.01
CA PRO A 409 14.39 -22.49 19.00
C PRO A 409 14.18 -23.97 18.60
N ASP A 410 13.04 -24.30 18.00
CA ASP A 410 12.68 -25.67 17.61
C ASP A 410 13.28 -26.13 16.27
N ALA A 411 13.88 -25.21 15.51
CA ALA A 411 14.58 -25.51 14.25
C ALA A 411 16.11 -25.46 14.38
N ALA A 412 16.62 -24.88 15.48
CA ALA A 412 18.03 -24.91 15.79
C ALA A 412 18.47 -26.36 16.10
N ASP A 413 19.59 -26.79 15.50
CA ASP A 413 20.28 -28.01 15.90
C ASP A 413 21.71 -27.67 16.36
N PRO A 414 21.88 -27.23 17.63
CA PRO A 414 23.19 -26.84 18.15
C PRO A 414 24.21 -27.99 18.14
N LYS A 415 23.74 -29.25 18.22
CA LYS A 415 24.60 -30.42 18.22
C LYS A 415 25.14 -30.69 16.82
N GLU A 416 24.27 -30.62 15.80
CA GLU A 416 24.70 -30.72 14.42
C GLU A 416 25.63 -29.56 14.04
N ALA A 417 25.29 -28.33 14.42
CA ALA A 417 26.12 -27.15 14.20
C ALA A 417 27.54 -27.34 14.76
N LEU A 418 27.67 -27.80 16.01
CA LEU A 418 28.97 -28.03 16.63
C LEU A 418 29.75 -29.14 15.92
N ARG A 419 29.10 -30.25 15.57
CA ARG A 419 29.72 -31.36 14.84
C ARG A 419 30.27 -30.90 13.48
N LEU A 420 29.50 -30.10 12.74
CA LEU A 420 29.92 -29.56 11.45
C LEU A 420 31.08 -28.57 11.63
N ALA A 421 30.99 -27.63 12.57
CA ALA A 421 32.06 -26.68 12.84
C ALA A 421 33.38 -27.37 13.28
N GLU A 422 33.31 -28.40 14.13
CA GLU A 422 34.48 -29.21 14.50
C GLU A 422 35.07 -29.99 13.32
N ARG A 423 34.23 -30.41 12.36
CA ARG A 423 34.69 -31.04 11.11
C ARG A 423 35.41 -30.03 10.21
N VAL A 424 34.86 -28.82 10.05
CA VAL A 424 35.50 -27.71 9.29
C VAL A 424 36.86 -27.36 9.89
N MET A 425 36.97 -27.32 11.23
CA MET A 425 38.25 -27.09 11.92
C MET A 425 39.30 -28.16 11.59
N LYS A 426 38.90 -29.44 11.50
CA LYS A 426 39.82 -30.53 11.15
C LYS A 426 40.27 -30.47 9.70
N LEU A 427 39.37 -30.09 8.78
CA LEU A 427 39.65 -30.04 7.34
C LEU A 427 40.45 -28.79 6.93
N SER A 428 40.21 -27.65 7.59
CA SER A 428 40.85 -26.37 7.26
C SER A 428 42.18 -26.11 8.00
N GLY A 429 42.52 -26.95 8.99
CA GLY A 429 43.67 -26.70 9.88
C GLY A 429 43.41 -25.68 10.99
N GLY A 430 42.25 -25.00 10.98
CA GLY A 430 41.79 -24.18 12.11
C GLY A 430 42.33 -22.76 12.21
N ASP A 431 43.03 -22.27 11.19
CA ASP A 431 43.73 -20.97 11.20
C ASP A 431 42.97 -19.83 10.49
N THR A 432 41.69 -20.03 10.16
CA THR A 432 40.87 -19.01 9.50
C THR A 432 39.90 -18.35 10.50
N PRO A 433 39.85 -17.00 10.58
CA PRO A 433 38.95 -16.32 11.51
C PRO A 433 37.47 -16.68 11.39
N SER A 434 36.95 -16.85 10.16
CA SER A 434 35.54 -17.20 9.90
C SER A 434 35.16 -18.59 10.43
N VAL A 435 36.06 -19.55 10.34
CA VAL A 435 35.86 -20.91 10.86
C VAL A 435 35.82 -20.92 12.39
N LEU A 436 36.73 -20.16 13.02
CA LEU A 436 36.76 -20.02 14.47
C LEU A 436 35.54 -19.28 15.02
N ASP A 437 35.05 -18.28 14.28
CA ASP A 437 33.82 -17.57 14.62
C ASP A 437 32.59 -18.49 14.56
N THR A 438 32.51 -19.31 13.52
CA THR A 438 31.46 -20.33 13.37
C THR A 438 31.51 -21.38 14.48
N LEU A 439 32.70 -21.85 14.84
CA LEU A 439 32.90 -22.75 15.97
C LEU A 439 32.49 -22.11 17.30
N ALA A 440 32.82 -20.83 17.52
CA ALA A 440 32.41 -20.11 18.72
C ALA A 440 30.89 -19.98 18.82
N ALA A 441 30.22 -19.65 17.71
CA ALA A 441 28.76 -19.60 17.65
C ALA A 441 28.13 -20.96 17.99
N ALA A 442 28.64 -22.05 17.43
CA ALA A 442 28.15 -23.40 17.69
C ALA A 442 28.40 -23.85 19.14
N GLN A 443 29.58 -23.56 19.70
CA GLN A 443 29.89 -23.82 21.11
C GLN A 443 28.95 -23.07 22.05
N ALA A 444 28.68 -21.79 21.76
CA ALA A 444 27.74 -20.99 22.54
C ALA A 444 26.32 -21.57 22.46
N ALA A 445 25.87 -21.98 21.26
CA ALA A 445 24.55 -22.58 21.05
C ALA A 445 24.34 -23.89 21.85
N THR A 446 25.41 -24.66 22.10
CA THR A 446 25.38 -25.86 22.97
C THR A 446 25.49 -25.57 24.47
N GLY A 447 25.53 -24.28 24.88
CA GLY A 447 25.67 -23.86 26.28
C GLY A 447 27.11 -23.73 26.77
N SER A 448 28.12 -23.91 25.91
CA SER A 448 29.55 -23.79 26.26
C SER A 448 30.09 -22.38 26.01
N THR A 449 29.44 -21.35 26.57
CA THR A 449 29.73 -19.93 26.31
C THR A 449 31.14 -19.49 26.73
N ARG A 450 31.71 -20.08 27.79
CA ARG A 450 33.12 -19.84 28.18
C ARG A 450 34.10 -20.32 27.10
N ARG A 451 33.86 -21.51 26.55
CA ARG A 451 34.68 -22.07 25.46
C ARG A 451 34.51 -21.27 24.17
N ALA A 452 33.29 -20.79 23.90
CA ALA A 452 33.02 -19.89 22.78
C ALA A 452 33.79 -18.57 22.90
N ALA A 453 33.84 -17.98 24.10
CA ALA A 453 34.60 -16.76 24.36
C ALA A 453 36.11 -16.96 24.10
N ASP A 454 36.68 -18.09 24.52
CA ASP A 454 38.09 -18.40 24.25
C ASP A 454 38.36 -18.60 22.75
N THR A 455 37.44 -19.28 22.04
CA THR A 455 37.55 -19.52 20.60
C THR A 455 37.45 -18.21 19.80
N ILE A 456 36.50 -17.33 20.13
CA ILE A 456 36.34 -16.06 19.40
C ILE A 456 37.47 -15.07 19.70
N ARG A 457 38.09 -15.12 20.89
CA ARG A 457 39.34 -14.36 21.16
C ARG A 457 40.48 -14.78 20.23
N LYS A 458 40.57 -16.06 19.86
CA LYS A 458 41.55 -16.52 18.87
C LYS A 458 41.23 -15.99 17.47
N ALA A 459 39.95 -16.01 17.08
CA ALA A 459 39.49 -15.42 15.81
C ALA A 459 39.82 -13.93 15.69
N ILE A 460 39.62 -13.16 16.78
CA ILE A 460 39.96 -11.73 16.87
C ILE A 460 41.47 -11.53 16.67
N LYS A 461 42.32 -12.30 17.37
CA LYS A 461 43.79 -12.19 17.23
C LYS A 461 44.24 -12.40 15.78
N LEU A 462 43.69 -13.42 15.11
CA LEU A 462 44.02 -13.70 13.71
C LEU A 462 43.48 -12.62 12.76
N SER A 463 42.30 -12.08 13.03
CA SER A 463 41.70 -10.99 12.22
C SER A 463 42.51 -9.69 12.34
N VAL A 464 42.98 -9.35 13.55
CA VAL A 464 43.88 -8.20 13.78
C VAL A 464 45.19 -8.38 13.01
N ALA A 465 45.79 -9.58 13.06
CA ALA A 465 47.01 -9.88 12.32
C ALA A 465 46.83 -9.81 10.79
N ALA A 466 45.61 -10.12 10.31
CA ALA A 466 45.24 -10.06 8.89
C ALA A 466 44.71 -8.68 8.44
N GLY A 467 44.61 -7.69 9.33
CA GLY A 467 44.09 -6.35 9.00
C GLY A 467 42.58 -6.29 8.70
N VAL A 468 41.80 -7.27 9.16
CA VAL A 468 40.36 -7.37 8.95
C VAL A 468 39.60 -6.75 10.14
N SER A 469 38.45 -6.11 9.88
CA SER A 469 37.59 -5.57 10.95
C SER A 469 37.18 -6.65 11.96
N VAL A 470 37.25 -6.29 13.24
CA VAL A 470 36.93 -7.18 14.38
C VAL A 470 35.64 -6.79 15.10
N ASP A 471 34.96 -5.73 14.67
CA ASP A 471 33.76 -5.21 15.36
C ASP A 471 32.65 -6.26 15.51
N PRO A 472 32.34 -7.09 14.49
CA PRO A 472 31.34 -8.16 14.63
C PRO A 472 31.77 -9.23 15.65
N LEU A 473 33.06 -9.55 15.71
CA LEU A 473 33.62 -10.54 16.63
C LEU A 473 33.63 -10.04 18.08
N LEU A 474 33.91 -8.74 18.29
CA LEU A 474 33.88 -8.11 19.60
C LEU A 474 32.45 -8.06 20.16
N ALA A 475 31.45 -7.79 19.30
CA ALA A 475 30.04 -7.81 19.69
C ALA A 475 29.61 -9.22 20.16
N ARG A 476 30.00 -10.27 19.41
CA ARG A 476 29.75 -11.67 19.79
C ARG A 476 30.50 -12.10 21.05
N LEU A 477 31.77 -11.70 21.21
CA LEU A 477 32.55 -11.95 22.42
C LEU A 477 31.85 -11.42 23.67
N LYS A 478 31.34 -10.19 23.63
CA LYS A 478 30.60 -9.57 24.73
C LYS A 478 29.33 -10.37 25.10
N LEU A 479 28.64 -10.93 24.10
CA LEU A 479 27.48 -11.80 24.34
C LEU A 479 27.91 -13.10 25.05
N TYR A 480 28.97 -13.75 24.58
CA TYR A 480 29.45 -15.02 25.14
C TYR A 480 30.00 -14.86 26.57
N GLU A 481 30.74 -13.78 26.85
CA GLU A 481 31.17 -13.42 28.22
C GLU A 481 29.98 -13.19 29.16
N GLY A 482 28.89 -12.61 28.64
CA GLY A 482 27.64 -12.42 29.35
C GLY A 482 26.73 -13.66 29.43
N GLY A 483 27.19 -14.83 28.97
CA GLY A 483 26.42 -16.08 28.97
C GLY A 483 25.27 -16.14 27.97
N LYS A 484 25.23 -15.23 26.98
CA LYS A 484 24.20 -15.16 25.94
C LYS A 484 24.69 -15.80 24.65
N VAL A 485 23.76 -16.29 23.84
CA VAL A 485 24.03 -16.87 22.51
C VAL A 485 23.71 -15.82 21.44
N PHE A 486 24.50 -15.80 20.37
CA PHE A 486 24.24 -14.95 19.20
C PHE A 486 23.20 -15.61 18.30
N ARG A 487 22.19 -14.84 17.87
CA ARG A 487 21.17 -15.27 16.92
C ARG A 487 21.13 -14.26 15.76
N GLU A 488 21.04 -14.78 14.55
CA GLU A 488 20.95 -13.97 13.34
C GLU A 488 19.48 -13.63 13.09
N ASN A 489 19.19 -12.35 12.83
CA ASN A 489 17.82 -11.82 12.72
C ASN A 489 17.20 -12.06 11.35
#